data_AF-A0A061FLL3-F1
#
_entry.id   AF-A0A061FLL3-F1
#
_cell.length_a   1.000
_cell.length_b   1.000
_cell.length_c   1.000
_cell.angle_alpha   90.00
_cell.angle_beta   90.00
_cell.angle_gamma   90.00
#
_symmetry.space_group_name_H-M   'P 1'
#
loop_
_entity.id
_entity.type
_entity.pdbx_description
1 polymer ?
#
loop_
_entity_poly.entity_id
_entity_poly.type
_entity_poly.pdbx_seq_one_letter_code
_entity_poly.pdbx_strand_id
1 'polypeptide(L)'
;MQELRCFLFLTKPFLFQRLLQQTMKQLFSKVLSPTDIEHRLAVPSEILWAFEFDDKARAADFHVEDVAGQKWHFSCSTRKKDFHPKPVVSKGWRRFVKDKRLRVGDKVVLYKDGEGGSSHKIKTMKRVFKLFGEEVWLES
;
A
#
# COMPACT_ATOMS: atom_id res chain seq x y z
N MET A 1 41.62 -42.30 20.71
CA MET A 1 40.29 -42.92 20.91
C MET A 1 39.36 -41.80 21.35
N GLN A 2 38.27 -41.42 20.69
CA GLN A 2 37.49 -41.84 19.51
C GLN A 2 36.82 -40.52 19.02
N GLU A 3 37.13 -40.02 17.82
CA GLU A 3 36.29 -40.06 16.61
C GLU A 3 34.79 -40.36 16.82
N LEU A 4 33.94 -39.42 16.38
CA LEU A 4 32.79 -39.56 15.45
C LEU A 4 32.09 -38.17 15.36
N ARG A 5 32.28 -37.41 14.26
CA ARG A 5 31.37 -37.28 13.09
C ARG A 5 29.96 -36.78 13.48
N CYS A 6 29.39 -35.69 12.97
CA CYS A 6 29.10 -35.33 11.57
C CYS A 6 28.77 -33.82 11.51
N PHE A 7 29.38 -33.05 10.60
CA PHE A 7 28.71 -32.61 9.38
C PHE A 7 27.22 -32.25 9.55
N LEU A 8 26.93 -30.95 9.73
CA LEU A 8 26.07 -30.26 8.77
C LEU A 8 26.65 -28.87 8.47
N PHE A 9 27.12 -28.78 7.23
CA PHE A 9 27.59 -27.61 6.54
C PHE A 9 26.59 -26.44 6.60
N LEU A 10 27.15 -25.24 6.72
CA LEU A 10 27.00 -24.13 5.78
C LEU A 10 25.71 -24.08 4.93
N THR A 11 25.17 -22.86 4.84
CA THR A 11 24.19 -22.34 3.87
C THR A 11 22.70 -22.52 4.20
N LYS A 12 22.18 -21.70 5.12
CA LYS A 12 20.80 -21.19 4.95
C LYS A 12 20.68 -19.68 5.20
N PRO A 13 21.37 -18.81 4.42
CA PRO A 13 20.96 -17.41 4.35
C PRO A 13 19.49 -17.29 3.89
N PHE A 14 19.00 -18.30 3.14
CA PHE A 14 17.63 -18.35 2.63
C PHE A 14 16.54 -18.53 3.70
N LEU A 15 16.82 -19.15 4.86
CA LEU A 15 15.83 -19.26 5.94
C LEU A 15 15.83 -18.03 6.84
N PHE A 16 16.98 -17.38 7.04
CA PHE A 16 17.05 -16.13 7.79
C PHE A 16 16.37 -14.98 7.03
N GLN A 17 16.50 -14.96 5.69
CA GLN A 17 15.74 -14.05 4.82
C GLN A 17 14.22 -14.24 4.95
N ARG A 18 13.76 -15.47 5.26
CA ARG A 18 12.33 -15.83 5.36
C ARG A 18 11.73 -15.56 6.75
N LEU A 19 12.56 -15.46 7.79
CA LEU A 19 12.15 -15.12 9.16
C LEU A 19 12.01 -13.60 9.40
N LEU A 20 12.43 -12.76 8.46
CA LEU A 20 12.28 -11.29 8.48
C LEU A 20 11.41 -10.74 7.35
N GLN A 21 10.67 -11.59 6.63
CA GLN A 21 9.59 -11.08 5.79
C GLN A 21 8.41 -10.76 6.70
N GLN A 22 8.41 -9.56 7.28
CA GLN A 22 7.15 -8.89 7.61
C GLN A 22 6.31 -8.96 6.32
N THR A 23 5.30 -9.83 6.29
CA THR A 23 4.53 -10.04 5.07
C THR A 23 3.64 -8.83 4.88
N MET A 24 4.06 -7.93 4.00
CA MET A 24 3.26 -6.77 3.60
C MET A 24 1.95 -7.25 2.99
N LYS A 25 0.84 -7.01 3.68
CA LYS A 25 -0.50 -7.31 3.19
C LYS A 25 -0.94 -6.21 2.24
N GLN A 26 -1.18 -6.56 0.98
CA GLN A 26 -1.79 -5.64 0.03
C GLN A 26 -3.22 -5.33 0.48
N LEU A 27 -3.52 -4.05 0.73
CA LEU A 27 -4.86 -3.59 1.06
C LEU A 27 -5.69 -3.47 -0.22
N PHE A 28 -5.18 -2.74 -1.21
CA PHE A 28 -5.83 -2.61 -2.51
C PHE A 28 -4.85 -2.19 -3.61
N SER A 29 -5.27 -2.42 -4.86
CA SER A 29 -4.65 -1.86 -6.06
C SER A 29 -5.72 -1.15 -6.88
N LYS A 30 -5.39 0.02 -7.42
CA LYS A 30 -6.34 0.82 -8.20
C LYS A 30 -5.65 1.57 -9.34
N VAL A 31 -6.25 1.48 -10.53
CA VAL A 31 -5.94 2.37 -11.65
C VAL A 31 -6.69 3.69 -11.43
N LEU A 32 -5.96 4.80 -11.50
CA LEU A 32 -6.46 6.12 -11.14
C LEU A 32 -7.38 6.68 -12.23
N SER A 33 -8.59 7.03 -11.83
CA SER A 33 -9.58 7.72 -12.65
C SER A 33 -9.34 9.24 -12.65
N PRO A 34 -10.01 10.02 -13.54
CA PRO A 34 -9.96 11.48 -13.49
C PRO A 34 -10.31 12.05 -12.12
N THR A 35 -11.35 11.52 -11.47
CA THR A 35 -11.76 11.94 -10.12
C THR A 35 -10.68 11.67 -9.07
N ASP A 36 -9.94 10.56 -9.20
CA ASP A 36 -8.83 10.27 -8.29
C ASP A 36 -7.70 11.29 -8.48
N ILE A 37 -7.38 11.68 -9.70
CA ILE A 37 -6.32 12.66 -9.97
C ILE A 37 -6.71 14.08 -9.53
N GLU A 38 -7.95 14.50 -9.80
CA GLU A 38 -8.38 15.89 -9.61
C GLU A 38 -8.86 16.21 -8.20
N HIS A 39 -9.41 15.21 -7.49
CA HIS A 39 -10.14 15.44 -6.25
C HIS A 39 -9.65 14.60 -5.08
N ARG A 40 -9.93 13.29 -5.11
CA ARG A 40 -9.75 12.38 -3.96
C ARG A 40 -9.71 10.93 -4.43
N LEU A 41 -8.89 10.12 -3.76
CA LEU A 41 -8.79 8.70 -4.06
C LEU A 41 -9.95 7.95 -3.42
N ALA A 42 -10.85 7.38 -4.22
CA ALA A 42 -11.84 6.43 -3.69
C ALA A 42 -11.17 5.09 -3.39
N VAL A 43 -11.39 4.56 -2.19
CA VAL A 43 -10.82 3.29 -1.74
C VAL A 43 -11.93 2.25 -1.46
N PRO A 44 -11.62 0.95 -1.46
CA PRO A 44 -12.61 -0.08 -1.13
C PRO A 44 -13.08 0.03 0.32
N SER A 45 -14.33 -0.35 0.61
CA SER A 45 -14.86 -0.38 1.98
C SER A 45 -14.26 -1.48 2.83
N GLU A 46 -13.80 -2.55 2.19
CA GLU A 46 -13.29 -3.78 2.80
C GLU A 46 -11.94 -3.56 3.49
N ILE A 47 -11.26 -2.44 3.22
CA ILE A 47 -9.98 -2.10 3.84
C ILE A 47 -10.12 -1.17 5.05
N LEU A 48 -11.34 -0.80 5.44
CA LEU A 48 -11.57 0.14 6.56
C LEU A 48 -10.97 -0.37 7.88
N TRP A 49 -10.99 -1.68 8.13
CA TRP A 49 -10.36 -2.31 9.30
C TRP A 49 -8.84 -2.05 9.39
N ALA A 50 -8.20 -1.67 8.29
CA ALA A 50 -6.77 -1.42 8.26
C ALA A 50 -6.38 -0.04 8.83
N PHE A 51 -7.36 0.82 9.12
CA PHE A 51 -7.16 2.17 9.64
C PHE A 51 -7.84 2.35 11.00
N GLU A 52 -7.24 3.17 11.85
CA GLU A 52 -7.81 3.56 13.14
C GLU A 52 -8.83 4.68 12.93
N PHE A 53 -10.09 4.30 12.72
CA PHE A 53 -11.18 5.27 12.51
C PHE A 53 -11.64 5.89 13.83
N ASP A 54 -11.70 7.23 13.86
CA ASP A 54 -12.45 7.96 14.87
C ASP A 54 -13.94 7.93 14.48
N ASP A 55 -14.78 7.31 15.30
CA ASP A 55 -16.22 7.20 15.09
C ASP A 55 -16.93 8.56 15.03
N LYS A 56 -16.46 9.56 15.79
CA LYS A 56 -17.05 10.91 15.83
C LYS A 56 -16.69 11.67 14.56
N ALA A 57 -15.42 11.66 14.18
CA ALA A 57 -14.94 12.33 12.97
C ALA A 57 -15.29 11.55 11.68
N ARG A 58 -15.56 10.25 11.79
CA ARG A 58 -15.70 9.28 10.68
C ARG A 58 -14.52 9.31 9.73
N ALA A 59 -13.33 9.52 10.30
CA ALA A 59 -12.10 9.65 9.57
C ALA A 59 -10.95 8.96 10.31
N ALA A 60 -9.95 8.54 9.56
CA ALA A 60 -8.69 8.00 10.06
C ALA A 60 -7.55 8.77 9.41
N ASP A 61 -6.72 9.42 10.23
CA ASP A 61 -5.45 9.99 9.79
C ASP A 61 -4.37 8.89 9.86
N PHE A 62 -3.57 8.73 8.82
CA PHE A 62 -2.56 7.68 8.72
C PHE A 62 -1.35 8.14 7.90
N HIS A 63 -0.21 7.49 8.15
CA HIS A 63 1.02 7.75 7.43
C HIS A 63 1.32 6.58 6.50
N VAL A 64 1.80 6.89 5.30
CA VAL A 64 2.33 5.90 4.37
C VAL A 64 3.77 6.24 4.03
N GLU A 65 4.61 5.23 3.88
CA GLU A 65 5.96 5.39 3.32
C GLU A 65 5.94 4.96 1.85
N ASP A 66 6.53 5.78 0.98
CA ASP A 66 6.72 5.39 -0.41
C ASP A 66 8.01 4.60 -0.64
N VAL A 67 8.23 4.18 -1.89
CA VAL A 67 9.40 3.38 -2.29
C VAL A 67 10.74 4.10 -2.10
N ALA A 68 10.73 5.43 -2.03
CA ALA A 68 11.91 6.25 -1.79
C ALA A 68 12.12 6.54 -0.29
N GLY A 69 11.31 5.95 0.60
CA GLY A 69 11.36 6.21 2.04
C GLY A 69 10.69 7.51 2.46
N GLN A 70 10.05 8.25 1.55
CA GLN A 70 9.37 9.49 1.88
C GLN A 70 8.03 9.18 2.54
N LYS A 71 7.79 9.81 3.69
CA LYS A 71 6.55 9.69 4.45
C LYS A 71 5.50 10.68 3.97
N TRP A 72 4.27 10.22 3.83
CA TRP A 72 3.10 10.98 3.42
C TRP A 72 1.99 10.84 4.45
N HIS A 73 1.35 11.96 4.77
CA HIS A 73 0.24 11.99 5.72
C HIS A 73 -1.09 12.13 4.98
N PHE A 74 -1.98 11.17 5.21
CA PHE A 74 -3.28 11.07 4.56
C PHE A 74 -4.41 11.00 5.58
N SER A 75 -5.62 11.34 5.12
CA SER A 75 -6.86 11.13 5.88
C SER A 75 -7.86 10.38 5.03
N CYS A 76 -8.33 9.24 5.52
CA CYS A 76 -9.42 8.47 4.94
C CYS A 76 -10.71 8.80 5.67
N SER A 77 -11.78 9.15 4.95
CA SER A 77 -13.08 9.52 5.55
C SER A 77 -14.21 8.81 4.85
N THR A 78 -15.31 8.55 5.57
CA THR A 78 -16.54 7.97 5.00
C THR A 78 -17.67 9.01 4.96
N ARG A 79 -18.64 8.82 4.05
CA ARG A 79 -19.87 9.64 4.02
C ARG A 79 -20.69 9.45 5.31
N LYS A 80 -21.43 10.49 5.72
CA LYS A 80 -22.37 10.40 6.85
C LYS A 80 -23.65 9.68 6.40
N LYS A 81 -24.08 8.67 7.17
CA LYS A 81 -25.37 7.95 7.08
C LYS A 81 -25.58 7.04 5.86
N ASP A 82 -24.70 6.08 5.58
CA ASP A 82 -24.98 5.02 4.60
C ASP A 82 -24.66 3.63 5.16
N PHE A 83 -25.50 2.65 4.83
CA PHE A 83 -25.23 1.21 5.04
C PHE A 83 -24.03 0.73 4.20
N HIS A 84 -23.70 1.48 3.13
CA HIS A 84 -22.55 1.26 2.27
C HIS A 84 -21.55 2.40 2.41
N PRO A 85 -20.55 2.30 3.30
CA PRO A 85 -19.56 3.35 3.46
C PRO A 85 -18.83 3.58 2.13
N LYS A 86 -18.71 4.85 1.73
CA LYS A 86 -17.91 5.26 0.56
C LYS A 86 -16.63 5.96 1.03
N PRO A 87 -15.57 5.20 1.36
CA PRO A 87 -14.36 5.80 1.86
C PRO A 87 -13.56 6.50 0.77
N VAL A 88 -12.97 7.63 1.16
CA VAL A 88 -12.13 8.46 0.29
C VAL A 88 -10.92 8.97 1.06
N VAL A 89 -9.76 8.93 0.41
CA VAL A 89 -8.55 9.61 0.87
C VAL A 89 -8.50 11.00 0.24
N SER A 90 -8.58 12.04 1.07
CA SER A 90 -8.72 13.43 0.62
C SER A 90 -7.54 14.31 1.05
N LYS A 91 -7.27 14.38 2.36
CA LYS A 91 -6.15 15.15 2.92
C LYS A 91 -4.83 14.54 2.46
N GLY A 92 -3.89 15.39 2.05
CA GLY A 92 -2.55 15.00 1.57
C GLY A 92 -2.52 14.39 0.17
N TRP A 93 -3.61 13.81 -0.31
CA TRP A 93 -3.66 13.09 -1.59
C TRP A 93 -3.29 13.94 -2.81
N ARG A 94 -3.90 15.12 -3.01
CA ARG A 94 -3.56 15.95 -4.19
C ARG A 94 -2.10 16.41 -4.21
N ARG A 95 -1.50 16.62 -3.03
CA ARG A 95 -0.07 16.94 -2.92
C ARG A 95 0.76 15.76 -3.38
N PHE A 96 0.43 14.55 -2.93
CA PHE A 96 1.05 13.33 -3.41
C PHE A 96 0.93 13.15 -4.93
N VAL A 97 -0.27 13.34 -5.49
CA VAL A 97 -0.50 13.30 -6.96
C VAL A 97 0.44 14.25 -7.70
N LYS A 98 0.56 15.49 -7.24
CA LYS A 98 1.42 16.50 -7.87
C LYS A 98 2.90 16.13 -7.78
N ASP A 99 3.37 15.77 -6.60
CA ASP A 99 4.79 15.45 -6.35
C ASP A 99 5.23 14.18 -7.09
N LYS A 100 4.39 13.13 -7.09
CA LYS A 100 4.62 11.88 -7.84
C LYS A 100 4.23 11.96 -9.33
N ARG A 101 3.79 13.14 -9.79
CA ARG A 101 3.37 13.41 -11.18
C ARG A 101 2.41 12.36 -11.71
N LEU A 102 1.45 11.93 -10.88
CA LEU A 102 0.49 10.89 -11.24
C LEU A 102 -0.48 11.39 -12.29
N ARG A 103 -0.87 10.50 -13.20
CA ARG A 103 -1.79 10.79 -14.31
C ARG A 103 -2.93 9.77 -14.33
N VAL A 104 -4.00 10.12 -15.04
CA VAL A 104 -5.10 9.18 -15.29
C VAL A 104 -4.53 7.94 -15.99
N GLY A 105 -4.89 6.77 -15.47
CA GLY A 105 -4.36 5.50 -15.96
C GLY A 105 -3.08 5.02 -15.27
N ASP A 106 -2.43 5.83 -14.43
CA ASP A 106 -1.42 5.31 -13.50
C ASP A 106 -2.08 4.42 -12.43
N LYS A 107 -1.31 3.59 -11.75
CA LYS A 107 -1.79 2.68 -10.70
C LYS A 107 -1.16 2.99 -9.36
N VAL A 108 -1.96 2.86 -8.31
CA VAL A 108 -1.50 2.93 -6.92
C VAL A 108 -1.81 1.62 -6.22
N VAL A 109 -0.89 1.19 -5.38
CA VAL A 109 -1.05 0.01 -4.52
C VAL A 109 -0.73 0.40 -3.09
N LEU A 110 -1.66 0.14 -2.18
CA LEU A 110 -1.48 0.39 -0.75
C LEU A 110 -1.28 -0.94 -0.03
N TYR A 111 -0.33 -0.96 0.88
CA TYR A 111 0.02 -2.09 1.71
C TYR A 111 0.02 -1.70 3.19
N LYS A 112 -0.12 -2.69 4.06
CA LYS A 112 0.09 -2.60 5.50
C LYS A 112 1.04 -3.71 5.93
N ASP A 113 1.93 -3.45 6.89
CA ASP A 113 2.73 -4.51 7.50
C ASP A 113 1.82 -5.62 8.08
N GLY A 114 2.26 -6.88 7.95
CA GLY A 114 1.64 -8.03 8.60
C GLY A 114 1.77 -7.98 10.13
N GLU A 115 1.04 -8.89 10.81
CA GLU A 115 0.82 -8.94 12.27
C GLU A 115 1.94 -8.30 13.11
N GLY A 116 1.62 -7.18 13.76
CA GLY A 116 2.51 -6.43 14.66
C GLY A 116 3.00 -5.07 14.13
N GLY A 117 2.88 -4.81 12.82
CA GLY A 117 3.26 -3.52 12.24
C GLY A 117 2.08 -2.54 12.05
N SER A 118 2.24 -1.30 12.51
CA SER A 118 1.30 -0.20 12.25
C SER A 118 1.63 0.59 10.98
N SER A 119 2.66 0.19 10.23
CA SER A 119 3.13 0.95 9.07
C SER A 119 2.34 0.60 7.81
N HIS A 120 1.99 1.64 7.05
CA HIS A 120 1.44 1.52 5.72
C HIS A 120 2.50 1.91 4.69
N LYS A 121 2.48 1.28 3.51
CA LYS A 121 3.32 1.67 2.39
C LYS A 121 2.50 1.89 1.13
N ILE A 122 2.96 2.81 0.29
CA ILE A 122 2.32 3.13 -0.98
C ILE A 122 3.30 2.94 -2.14
N LYS A 123 2.85 2.25 -3.17
CA LYS A 123 3.57 2.11 -4.44
C LYS A 123 2.80 2.81 -5.55
N THR A 124 3.54 3.48 -6.41
CA THR A 124 3.04 4.11 -7.63
C THR A 124 3.59 3.36 -8.83
N MET A 125 2.74 3.15 -9.83
CA MET A 125 3.09 2.43 -11.05
C MET A 125 2.63 3.23 -12.26
N LYS A 126 3.54 3.47 -13.20
CA LYS A 126 3.25 4.11 -14.49
C LYS A 126 2.81 3.06 -15.49
N ARG A 127 1.74 3.36 -16.23
CA ARG A 127 1.32 2.51 -17.35
C ARG A 127 2.26 2.76 -18.53
N VAL A 128 2.94 1.71 -19.02
CA VAL A 128 3.90 1.85 -20.12
C VAL A 128 3.23 1.58 -21.45
N PHE A 129 2.68 0.37 -21.63
CA PHE A 129 1.94 -0.06 -22.82
C PHE A 129 1.19 -1.37 -22.54
N LYS A 130 0.31 -1.78 -23.47
CA LYS A 130 -0.32 -3.12 -23.47
C LYS A 130 0.46 -4.04 -24.41
N LEU A 131 0.86 -5.21 -23.94
CA LEU A 131 1.49 -6.26 -24.75
C LEU A 131 0.58 -7.50 -24.69
N PHE A 132 0.09 -7.97 -25.83
CA PHE A 132 -0.78 -9.16 -25.92
C PHE A 132 -2.04 -9.13 -25.03
N GLY A 133 -2.59 -7.95 -24.77
CA GLY A 133 -3.75 -7.78 -23.90
C GLY A 133 -3.41 -7.66 -22.41
N GLU A 134 -2.17 -7.90 -22.00
CA GLU A 134 -1.68 -7.66 -20.65
C GLU A 134 -1.09 -6.25 -20.49
N GLU A 135 -1.34 -5.63 -19.33
CA GLU A 135 -0.83 -4.29 -19.03
C GLU A 135 0.55 -4.36 -18.37
N VAL A 136 1.52 -3.69 -18.98
CA VAL A 136 2.88 -3.56 -18.43
C VAL A 136 2.96 -2.31 -17.56
N TRP A 137 3.44 -2.49 -16.33
CA TRP A 137 3.57 -1.46 -15.31
C TRP A 137 5.03 -1.26 -14.91
N LEU A 138 5.46 0.00 -14.74
CA LEU A 138 6.76 0.33 -14.16
C LEU A 138 6.59 1.00 -12.81
N GLU A 139 7.31 0.53 -11.80
CA GLU A 139 7.36 1.15 -10.48
C GLU A 139 8.00 2.54 -10.58
N SER A 140 7.41 3.52 -9.89
CA SER A 140 7.76 4.94 -9.93
C SER A 140 7.83 5.52 -8.53
#